data_AF-A0A7X8B9W3-F1
#
_entry.id   AF-A0A7X8B9W3-F1
#
_cell.length_a   1.000
_cell.length_b   1.000
_cell.length_c   1.000
_cell.angle_alpha   90.00
_cell.angle_beta   90.00
_cell.angle_gamma   90.00
#
_symmetry.space_group_name_H-M   'P 1'
#
loop_
_entity.id
_entity.type
_entity.pdbx_description
1 polymer ?
#
loop_
_entity_poly.entity_id
_entity_poly.type
_entity_poly.pdbx_seq_one_letter_code
_entity_poly.pdbx_strand_id
1 'polypeptide(L)'
;VITYTEAVDLLGKSGESFEFPVAWGDDLQSEHERYITEKKFKCPVVVVDYPRSIKAFYMKLNDDGKTVRAMDVLVPRIGEIIGGSEREGRYDVLIDRMREVGLNPDDYSWYLDIRRYGTVPHAGFGLGFERTVQFVTGMQNIRDVIPFPRTPRNADF
;
A
#
# COMPACT_ATOMS: atom_id res chain seq x y z
N VAL A 1 -8.37 -6.51 -10.96
CA VAL A 1 -8.04 -6.72 -9.53
C VAL A 1 -7.35 -8.07 -9.43
N ILE A 2 -6.23 -8.15 -8.72
CA ILE A 2 -5.49 -9.38 -8.46
C ILE A 2 -5.04 -9.38 -6.99
N THR A 3 -4.81 -10.55 -6.41
CA THR A 3 -4.16 -10.66 -5.10
C THR A 3 -2.66 -10.40 -5.20
N TYR A 4 -2.03 -10.01 -4.11
CA TYR A 4 -0.58 -9.92 -3.99
C TYR A 4 0.10 -11.25 -4.35
N THR A 5 -0.46 -12.37 -3.90
CA THR A 5 0.06 -13.71 -4.20
C THR A 5 0.06 -14.00 -5.70
N GLU A 6 -1.01 -13.64 -6.41
CA GLU A 6 -1.06 -13.73 -7.87
C GLU A 6 -0.07 -12.78 -8.55
N ALA A 7 0.11 -11.56 -8.01
CA ALA A 7 1.07 -10.59 -8.54
C ALA A 7 2.50 -11.12 -8.46
N VAL A 8 2.91 -11.69 -7.32
CA VAL A 8 4.23 -12.31 -7.12
C VAL A 8 4.45 -13.50 -8.06
N ASP A 9 3.46 -14.40 -8.18
CA ASP A 9 3.55 -15.55 -9.08
C ASP A 9 3.68 -15.12 -10.56
N LEU A 10 2.93 -14.09 -10.94
CA LEU A 10 2.95 -13.52 -12.28
C LEU A 10 4.31 -12.88 -12.60
N LEU A 11 4.88 -12.13 -11.66
CA LEU A 11 6.19 -11.51 -11.80
C LEU A 11 7.29 -12.57 -11.88
N GLY A 12 7.23 -13.62 -11.05
CA GLY A 12 8.17 -14.74 -11.09
C GLY A 12 8.14 -15.52 -12.41
N LYS A 13 6.97 -15.59 -13.07
CA LYS A 13 6.78 -16.22 -14.37
C LYS A 13 6.98 -15.29 -15.57
N SER A 14 7.34 -14.03 -15.34
CA SER A 14 7.44 -13.01 -16.40
C SER A 14 8.60 -13.26 -17.38
N GLY A 15 9.67 -13.89 -16.91
CA GLY A 15 10.94 -14.01 -17.65
C GLY A 15 11.73 -12.70 -17.76
N GLU A 16 11.28 -11.63 -17.09
CA GLU A 16 11.98 -10.35 -17.04
C GLU A 16 13.03 -10.34 -15.93
N SER A 17 14.11 -9.59 -16.15
CA SER A 17 15.10 -9.31 -15.12
C SER A 17 14.73 -8.03 -14.38
N PHE A 18 14.44 -8.16 -13.09
CA PHE A 18 14.19 -7.04 -12.18
C PHE A 18 15.44 -6.72 -11.36
N GLU A 19 15.64 -5.45 -11.01
CA GLU A 19 16.72 -5.04 -10.11
C GLU A 19 16.46 -5.56 -8.69
N PHE A 20 15.20 -5.49 -8.25
CA PHE A 20 14.76 -5.97 -6.96
C PHE A 20 14.16 -7.37 -7.07
N PRO A 21 14.50 -8.27 -6.13
CA PRO A 21 13.98 -9.63 -6.13
C PRO A 21 12.46 -9.64 -5.94
N VAL A 22 11.81 -10.63 -6.54
CA VAL A 22 10.38 -10.87 -6.40
C VAL A 22 10.22 -12.13 -5.55
N ALA A 23 9.85 -11.96 -4.29
CA ALA A 23 9.54 -13.06 -3.38
C ALA A 23 8.30 -12.76 -2.53
N TRP A 24 7.57 -13.81 -2.16
CA TRP A 24 6.40 -13.66 -1.30
C TRP A 24 6.84 -13.22 0.10
N GLY A 25 6.29 -12.10 0.56
CA GLY A 25 6.69 -11.45 1.80
C GLY A 25 7.49 -10.16 1.60
N ASP A 26 8.02 -9.90 0.40
CA ASP A 26 8.66 -8.63 0.04
C ASP A 26 7.66 -7.67 -0.60
N ASP A 27 7.87 -6.37 -0.38
CA ASP A 27 7.00 -5.35 -0.98
C ASP A 27 7.30 -5.16 -2.47
N LEU A 28 6.26 -4.91 -3.26
CA LEU A 28 6.41 -4.68 -4.70
C LEU A 28 7.13 -3.35 -4.94
N GLN A 29 8.12 -3.36 -5.82
CA GLN A 29 8.84 -2.15 -6.22
C GLN A 29 8.18 -1.51 -7.43
N SER A 30 8.46 -0.23 -7.67
CA SER A 30 7.85 0.51 -8.78
C SER A 30 8.10 -0.13 -10.16
N GLU A 31 9.23 -0.83 -10.36
CA GLU A 31 9.46 -1.59 -11.60
C GLU A 31 8.49 -2.76 -11.78
N HIS A 32 8.14 -3.45 -10.68
CA HIS A 32 7.22 -4.58 -10.67
C HIS A 32 5.79 -4.08 -10.93
N GLU A 33 5.38 -3.01 -10.26
CA GLU A 33 4.08 -2.37 -10.44
C GLU A 33 3.87 -1.86 -11.88
N ARG A 34 4.91 -1.24 -12.44
CA ARG A 34 4.90 -0.79 -13.84
C ARG A 34 4.89 -1.96 -14.81
N TYR A 35 5.60 -3.05 -14.54
CA TYR A 35 5.48 -4.26 -15.36
C TYR A 35 4.04 -4.79 -15.41
N ILE A 36 3.40 -4.90 -14.24
CA ILE A 36 2.01 -5.38 -14.11
C ILE A 36 1.07 -4.50 -14.94
N THR A 37 1.16 -3.18 -14.80
CA THR A 37 0.24 -2.25 -15.45
C THR A 37 0.55 -1.99 -16.93
N GLU A 38 1.83 -1.88 -17.32
CA GLU A 38 2.27 -1.47 -18.66
C GLU A 38 2.46 -2.66 -19.61
N LYS A 39 3.08 -3.75 -19.15
CA LYS A 39 3.41 -4.91 -20.01
C LYS A 39 2.36 -6.00 -19.93
N LYS A 40 1.99 -6.40 -18.72
CA LYS A 40 1.13 -7.57 -18.50
C LYS A 40 -0.34 -7.30 -18.81
N PHE A 41 -0.93 -6.32 -18.11
CA PHE A 41 -2.37 -6.06 -18.20
C PHE A 41 -2.72 -4.89 -19.14
N LYS A 42 -1.77 -3.97 -19.37
CA LYS A 42 -1.96 -2.77 -20.22
C LYS A 42 -3.11 -1.88 -19.75
N CYS A 43 -3.37 -1.84 -18.44
CA CYS A 43 -4.41 -1.05 -17.80
C CYS A 43 -4.07 -0.82 -16.31
N PRO A 44 -4.78 0.08 -15.62
CA PRO A 44 -4.69 0.18 -14.16
C PRO A 44 -5.08 -1.14 -13.47
N VAL A 45 -4.36 -1.49 -12.40
CA VAL A 45 -4.56 -2.74 -11.66
C VAL A 45 -4.67 -2.44 -10.19
N VAL A 46 -5.65 -3.04 -9.51
CA VAL A 46 -5.73 -3.04 -8.05
C VAL A 46 -5.13 -4.34 -7.54
N VAL A 47 -4.11 -4.25 -6.69
CA VAL A 47 -3.52 -5.39 -5.99
C VAL A 47 -4.08 -5.41 -4.58
N VAL A 48 -4.54 -6.58 -4.11
CA VAL A 48 -5.20 -6.74 -2.80
C VAL A 48 -4.55 -7.84 -1.96
N ASP A 49 -4.89 -7.91 -0.68
CA ASP A 49 -4.51 -9.01 0.22
C ASP A 49 -2.99 -9.18 0.40
N TYR A 50 -2.32 -8.08 0.77
CA TYR A 50 -0.88 -8.06 1.04
C TYR A 50 -0.51 -8.82 2.33
N PRO A 51 0.73 -9.33 2.44
CA PRO A 51 1.22 -9.98 3.66
C PRO A 51 1.16 -9.03 4.86
N ARG A 52 0.69 -9.53 6.00
CA ARG A 52 0.57 -8.74 7.23
C ARG A 52 1.90 -8.20 7.75
N SER A 53 3.02 -8.86 7.41
CA SER A 53 4.36 -8.52 7.91
C SER A 53 4.93 -7.22 7.33
N ILE A 54 4.47 -6.82 6.13
CA ILE A 54 4.96 -5.63 5.42
C ILE A 54 3.95 -4.48 5.38
N LYS A 55 2.78 -4.66 6.01
CA LYS A 55 1.72 -3.65 6.05
C LYS A 55 1.43 -3.21 7.48
N ALA A 56 0.85 -2.02 7.61
CA ALA A 56 0.60 -1.38 8.90
C ALA A 56 -0.32 -2.20 9.82
N PHE A 57 -0.13 -2.03 11.14
CA PHE A 57 -0.86 -2.77 12.19
C PHE A 57 -2.39 -2.60 12.14
N TYR A 58 -2.88 -1.47 11.61
CA TYR A 58 -4.30 -1.14 11.60
C TYR A 58 -5.09 -1.84 10.48
N MET A 59 -4.42 -2.53 9.55
CA MET A 59 -5.09 -3.18 8.42
C MET A 59 -5.75 -4.49 8.90
N LYS A 60 -7.01 -4.73 8.50
CA LYS A 60 -7.78 -5.90 8.96
C LYS A 60 -7.11 -7.20 8.55
N LEU A 61 -6.89 -8.09 9.52
CA LEU A 61 -6.34 -9.42 9.27
C LEU A 61 -7.36 -10.31 8.55
N ASN A 62 -6.96 -10.90 7.44
CA ASN A 62 -7.78 -11.87 6.69
C ASN A 62 -7.90 -13.20 7.45
N ASP A 63 -8.87 -14.01 7.05
CA ASP A 63 -9.17 -15.30 7.69
C ASP A 63 -8.04 -16.33 7.50
N ASP A 64 -7.12 -16.09 6.54
CA ASP A 64 -5.93 -16.90 6.33
C ASP A 64 -4.84 -16.68 7.41
N GLY A 65 -4.98 -15.66 8.25
CA GLY A 65 -4.02 -15.26 9.28
C GLY A 65 -2.67 -14.75 8.77
N LYS A 66 -2.49 -14.64 7.45
CA LYS A 66 -1.22 -14.30 6.77
C LYS A 66 -1.28 -12.96 6.06
N THR A 67 -2.43 -12.62 5.50
CA THR A 67 -2.64 -11.39 4.71
C THR A 67 -3.56 -10.42 5.43
N VAL A 68 -3.57 -9.18 4.97
CA VAL A 68 -4.47 -8.12 5.45
C VAL A 68 -5.29 -7.57 4.29
N ARG A 69 -6.49 -7.05 4.57
CA ARG A 69 -7.37 -6.38 3.59
C ARG A 69 -6.82 -5.03 3.14
N ALA A 70 -5.61 -5.04 2.59
CA ALA A 70 -4.97 -3.93 1.92
C ALA A 70 -5.36 -3.90 0.45
N MET A 71 -5.32 -2.71 -0.14
CA MET A 71 -5.42 -2.53 -1.57
C MET A 71 -4.52 -1.38 -2.02
N ASP A 72 -3.79 -1.61 -3.10
CA ASP A 72 -2.96 -0.61 -3.77
C ASP A 72 -3.45 -0.49 -5.22
N VAL A 73 -3.77 0.73 -5.66
CA VAL A 73 -4.19 1.04 -7.03
C VAL A 73 -2.96 1.46 -7.82
N LEU A 74 -2.59 0.64 -8.79
CA LEU A 74 -1.44 0.83 -9.65
C LEU A 74 -1.91 1.43 -10.98
N VAL A 75 -1.22 2.48 -11.43
CA VAL A 75 -1.42 3.09 -12.74
C VAL A 75 -0.13 3.02 -13.57
N PRO A 76 -0.25 2.96 -14.90
CA PRO A 76 0.91 3.03 -15.79
C PRO A 76 1.79 4.26 -15.49
N ARG A 77 3.10 4.14 -15.76
CA ARG A 77 4.15 5.16 -15.59
C ARG A 77 4.54 5.48 -14.15
N ILE A 78 3.58 5.61 -13.25
CA ILE A 78 3.82 6.04 -11.87
C ILE A 78 3.92 4.87 -10.89
N GLY A 79 3.17 3.78 -11.13
CA GLY A 79 2.98 2.73 -10.14
C GLY A 79 1.83 3.08 -9.20
N GLU A 80 2.00 2.88 -7.90
CA GLU A 80 0.99 3.16 -6.88
C GLU A 80 0.55 4.64 -6.84
N ILE A 81 -0.76 4.88 -7.00
CA ILE A 81 -1.40 6.20 -6.84
C ILE A 81 -2.32 6.30 -5.61
N ILE A 82 -2.96 5.19 -5.24
CA ILE A 82 -3.85 5.09 -4.06
C ILE A 82 -3.44 3.86 -3.26
N GLY A 83 -3.30 4.03 -1.95
CA GLY A 83 -3.10 2.95 -0.99
C GLY A 83 -4.17 2.99 0.09
N GLY A 84 -4.74 1.83 0.44
CA GLY A 84 -5.83 1.76 1.40
C GLY A 84 -6.04 0.40 2.03
N SER A 85 -6.99 0.33 2.95
CA SER A 85 -7.38 -0.93 3.59
C SER A 85 -8.73 -0.84 4.29
N GLU A 86 -9.35 -2.01 4.49
CA GLU A 86 -10.30 -2.17 5.58
C GLU A 86 -9.53 -2.15 6.90
N ARG A 87 -10.07 -1.44 7.90
CA ARG A 87 -9.40 -1.28 9.19
C ARG A 87 -9.77 -2.43 10.11
N GLU A 88 -8.83 -2.85 10.95
CA GLU A 88 -9.10 -3.89 11.94
C GLU A 88 -10.12 -3.35 12.97
N GLY A 89 -11.28 -3.97 13.00
CA GLY A 89 -12.39 -3.60 13.90
C GLY A 89 -12.42 -4.44 15.17
N ARG A 90 -11.76 -5.61 15.18
CA ARG A 90 -11.71 -6.48 16.35
C ARG A 90 -10.65 -5.96 17.31
N TYR A 91 -11.10 -5.57 18.50
CA TYR A 91 -10.25 -4.96 19.52
C TYR A 91 -9.03 -5.83 19.87
N ASP A 92 -9.25 -7.10 20.19
CA ASP A 92 -8.17 -8.00 20.63
C ASP A 92 -7.13 -8.25 19.53
N VAL A 93 -7.60 -8.45 18.29
CA VAL A 93 -6.72 -8.63 17.12
C VAL A 93 -5.89 -7.38 16.88
N LEU A 94 -6.48 -6.18 17.01
CA LEU A 94 -5.74 -4.93 16.85
C LEU A 94 -4.65 -4.77 17.92
N ILE A 95 -4.93 -5.09 19.18
CA ILE A 95 -3.95 -5.05 20.27
C ILE A 95 -2.78 -6.00 19.99
N ASP A 96 -3.08 -7.23 19.57
CA ASP A 96 -2.03 -8.21 19.25
C ASP A 96 -1.17 -7.73 18.09
N ARG A 97 -1.79 -7.19 17.03
CA ARG A 97 -1.08 -6.59 15.88
C ARG A 97 -0.19 -5.43 16.28
N MET A 98 -0.63 -4.57 17.21
CA MET A 98 0.18 -3.46 17.74
C MET A 98 1.42 -3.97 18.48
N ARG A 99 1.24 -4.97 19.35
CA ARG A 99 2.33 -5.59 20.11
C ARG A 99 3.34 -6.28 19.19
N GLU A 100 2.87 -6.97 18.15
CA GLU A 100 3.72 -7.62 17.15
C GLU A 100 4.68 -6.65 16.44
N VAL A 101 4.26 -5.40 16.22
CA VAL A 101 5.09 -4.35 15.59
C VAL A 101 5.78 -3.42 16.59
N GLY A 102 5.76 -3.76 17.89
CA GLY A 102 6.45 -3.01 18.94
C GLY A 102 5.77 -1.69 19.35
N LEU A 103 4.49 -1.51 19.07
CA LEU A 103 3.72 -0.35 19.52
C LEU A 103 3.13 -0.60 20.90
N ASN A 104 3.16 0.43 21.76
CA ASN A 104 2.49 0.41 23.05
C ASN A 104 1.00 0.77 22.89
N PRO A 105 0.05 -0.13 23.20
CA PRO A 105 -1.38 0.16 23.08
C PRO A 105 -1.86 1.39 23.86
N ASP A 106 -1.24 1.71 25.00
CA ASP A 106 -1.68 2.80 25.87
C ASP A 106 -1.56 4.18 25.20
N ASP A 107 -0.57 4.36 24.31
CA ASP A 107 -0.36 5.58 23.53
C ASP A 107 -1.50 5.83 22.52
N TYR A 108 -2.32 4.81 22.25
CA TYR A 108 -3.41 4.82 21.26
C TYR A 108 -4.77 4.62 21.91
N SER A 109 -4.91 4.86 23.22
CA SER A 109 -6.16 4.71 23.98
C SER A 109 -7.40 5.26 23.25
N TRP A 110 -7.33 6.47 22.71
CA TRP A 110 -8.42 7.08 21.92
C TRP A 110 -8.75 6.32 20.62
N TYR A 111 -7.74 5.75 19.96
CA TYR A 111 -7.89 4.97 18.72
C TYR A 111 -8.37 3.54 18.97
N LEU A 112 -8.15 3.05 20.18
CA LEU A 112 -8.66 1.77 20.66
C LEU A 112 -10.12 1.89 21.12
N ASP A 113 -10.51 3.04 21.68
CA ASP A 113 -11.87 3.30 22.13
C ASP A 113 -12.88 3.27 20.98
N ILE A 114 -12.50 3.65 19.76
CA ILE A 114 -13.34 3.49 18.56
C ILE A 114 -13.59 2.02 18.18
N ARG A 115 -12.89 1.06 18.81
CA ARG A 115 -13.21 -0.39 18.74
C ARG A 115 -14.04 -0.87 19.93
N ARG A 116 -14.00 -0.17 21.06
CA ARG A 116 -14.75 -0.53 22.29
C ARG A 116 -16.20 -0.03 22.26
N TYR A 117 -16.43 1.16 21.73
CA TYR A 117 -17.73 1.83 21.82
C TYR A 117 -18.45 1.84 20.47
N GLY A 118 -19.11 0.73 20.12
CA GLY A 118 -19.95 0.66 18.92
C GLY A 118 -19.16 0.61 17.61
N THR A 119 -18.15 -0.28 17.54
CA THR A 119 -17.34 -0.43 16.33
C THR A 119 -18.15 -0.90 15.12
N VAL A 120 -17.69 -0.52 13.93
CA VAL A 120 -18.30 -0.90 12.64
C VAL A 120 -17.23 -1.33 11.65
N PRO A 121 -17.55 -2.21 10.68
CA PRO A 121 -16.69 -2.41 9.52
C PRO A 121 -16.49 -1.08 8.79
N HIS A 122 -15.24 -0.66 8.61
CA HIS A 122 -14.90 0.60 7.94
C HIS A 122 -13.60 0.45 7.15
N ALA A 123 -13.53 1.16 6.02
CA ALA A 123 -12.38 1.18 5.14
C ALA A 123 -12.05 2.62 4.72
N GLY A 124 -10.82 2.84 4.29
CA GLY A 124 -10.40 4.12 3.75
C GLY A 124 -9.09 4.00 2.97
N PHE A 125 -8.73 5.08 2.30
CA PHE A 125 -7.53 5.14 1.46
C PHE A 125 -6.89 6.53 1.53
N GLY A 126 -5.62 6.59 1.14
CA GLY A 126 -4.90 7.83 0.85
C GLY A 126 -4.61 7.93 -0.64
N LEU A 127 -4.63 9.14 -1.17
CA LEU A 127 -4.28 9.45 -2.56
C LEU A 127 -3.04 10.35 -2.56
N GLY A 128 -2.01 9.98 -3.33
CA GLY A 128 -0.88 10.87 -3.57
C GLY A 128 -1.31 12.02 -4.47
N PHE A 129 -1.52 13.21 -3.91
CA PHE A 129 -2.02 14.36 -4.67
C PHE A 129 -1.04 14.77 -5.77
N GLU A 130 0.25 14.94 -5.45
CA GLU A 130 1.29 15.29 -6.43
C GLU A 130 1.46 14.18 -7.49
N ARG A 131 1.37 12.90 -7.10
CA ARG A 131 1.36 11.77 -8.05
C ARG A 131 0.17 11.84 -9.01
N THR A 132 -0.99 12.27 -8.53
CA THR A 132 -2.19 12.46 -9.35
C THR A 132 -1.98 13.60 -10.35
N VAL A 133 -1.45 14.74 -9.91
CA VAL A 133 -1.11 15.87 -10.79
C VAL A 133 -0.07 15.45 -11.84
N GLN A 134 0.96 14.70 -11.43
CA GLN A 134 1.96 14.13 -12.33
C GLN A 134 1.34 13.22 -13.39
N PHE A 135 0.39 12.37 -13.00
CA PHE A 135 -0.29 11.47 -13.92
C PHE A 135 -1.07 12.23 -15.00
N VAL A 136 -1.90 13.20 -14.59
CA VAL A 136 -2.80 13.91 -15.52
C VAL A 136 -2.07 14.94 -16.38
N THR A 137 -0.99 15.53 -15.88
CA THR A 137 -0.17 16.50 -16.64
C THR A 137 0.87 15.82 -17.53
N GLY A 138 1.22 14.57 -17.23
CA GLY A 138 2.25 13.82 -17.94
C GLY A 138 3.68 14.22 -17.60
N MET A 139 3.89 15.09 -16.60
CA MET A 139 5.20 15.47 -16.09
C MET A 139 5.97 14.25 -15.58
N GLN A 140 7.30 14.25 -15.73
CA GLN A 140 8.13 13.08 -15.35
C GLN A 140 8.68 13.18 -13.93
N ASN A 141 8.85 14.40 -13.40
CA ASN A 141 9.42 14.63 -12.08
C ASN A 141 8.34 15.14 -11.12
N ILE A 142 8.23 14.51 -9.94
CA ILE A 142 7.27 14.91 -8.91
C ILE A 142 7.55 16.33 -8.36
N ARG A 143 8.77 16.84 -8.56
CA ARG A 143 9.16 18.20 -8.17
C ARG A 143 8.50 19.28 -9.03
N ASP A 144 8.09 18.94 -10.26
CA ASP A 144 7.56 19.91 -11.21
C ASP A 144 6.03 20.08 -11.10
N VAL A 145 5.40 19.36 -10.17
CA VAL A 145 3.94 19.33 -9.95
C VAL A 145 3.53 19.90 -8.60
N ILE A 146 4.47 20.50 -7.88
CA ILE A 146 4.26 21.29 -6.68
C ILE A 146 5.04 22.59 -6.81
N PRO A 147 4.52 23.75 -6.35
CA PRO A 147 5.19 25.04 -6.59
C PRO A 147 6.63 25.12 -6.07
N PHE A 148 6.85 24.65 -4.83
CA PHE A 148 8.14 24.74 -4.14
C PHE A 148 8.45 23.39 -3.46
N PRO A 149 9.06 22.43 -4.17
CA PRO A 149 9.26 21.08 -3.65
C PRO A 149 10.21 21.07 -2.45
N ARG A 150 10.02 20.11 -1.55
CA ARG A 150 10.92 19.86 -0.41
C ARG A 150 11.59 18.51 -0.58
N THR A 151 12.92 18.51 -0.66
CA THR A 151 13.71 17.28 -0.84
C THR A 151 14.98 17.32 0.02
N PRO A 152 15.69 16.20 0.22
CA PRO A 152 16.91 16.20 1.03
C PRO A 152 17.87 17.31 0.58
N ARG A 153 18.33 18.14 1.52
CA ARG A 153 19.20 19.31 1.30
C ARG A 153 18.58 20.46 0.48
N ASN A 154 17.27 20.51 0.28
CA ASN A 154 16.58 21.58 -0.46
C ASN A 154 15.31 22.04 0.27
N ALA A 155 15.29 23.31 0.70
CA ALA A 155 14.14 23.93 1.37
C ALA A 155 13.87 25.38 0.91
N ASP A 156 14.47 25.80 -0.20
CA ASP A 156 14.25 27.10 -0.84
C ASP A 156 12.92 27.14 -1.60
N PHE A 157 12.61 28.27 -2.23
CA PHE A 157 11.46 28.39 -3.12
C PHE A 157 11.74 27.63 -4.42
#